data_AF-A0A7X4FT87-F1
#
_entry.id   AF-A0A7X4FT87-F1
#
_cell.length_a   1.000
_cell.length_b   1.000
_cell.length_c   1.000
_cell.angle_alpha   90.00
_cell.angle_beta   90.00
_cell.angle_gamma   90.00
#
_symmetry.space_group_name_H-M   'P 1'
#
loop_
_entity.id
_entity.type
_entity.pdbx_description
1 polymer ?
#
loop_
_entity_poly.entity_id
_entity_poly.type
_entity_poly.pdbx_seq_one_letter_code
_entity_poly.pdbx_strand_id
1 'polypeptide(L)'
;MDGSTEPAGAFWRRAAQALVAVAVVEVAATLVVLPWAWGEFHRVHGELAVYEVTKVVGLATAAVLLLVAGRRDLRTWLLGVYCLLKATLPPLHMLPAFFLEIAPPEQFSAFVQALPASSRLFLYLYVPAYLFAPAFLWAFARECPRVHRRARLDDLARRMVPVSVAAGFAIWAATPVTVQLAQAGYAVPVSLLFDASLAVLDVLALVAAAVVVLRAHTAPAEEVRRVVVFGVGFLMHSGVAAAYDVAEVFSPGHWVANYEWSPTVLLLQVMHFPGTVVLWYSVLAARVPHVREVVRASYRRVLARPGLLGAAAAAPAVGVGWLVLSRPERTVGALVADPLAQSLLAATGLLLLVALGREPILRRLDSWTHPEATDQRRALAAATAALAQAGRFRTAARAVTRAVRRGCGSPAVLAAAVEPADAEVFRAPDAAVTPLARASAIAHLLESVGGTLRVQPDDEASLFPLLPSEDAAWVVET
;
A
#
# COMPACT_ATOMS: atom_id res chain seq x y z
N MET A 1 -1.33 13.00 -46.17
CA MET A 1 -2.56 12.27 -45.83
C MET A 1 -2.48 11.96 -44.34
N ASP A 2 -2.85 12.93 -43.52
CA ASP A 2 -2.91 12.79 -42.06
C ASP A 2 -4.34 12.44 -41.67
N GLY A 3 -4.62 11.14 -41.65
CA GLY A 3 -5.94 10.57 -41.37
C GLY A 3 -6.05 10.04 -39.94
N SER A 4 -6.61 10.86 -39.05
CA SER A 4 -7.64 10.50 -38.07
C SER A 4 -7.53 9.14 -37.33
N THR A 5 -6.52 8.93 -36.48
CA THR A 5 -6.50 7.83 -35.48
C THR A 5 -6.94 8.26 -34.07
N GLU A 6 -7.40 9.51 -33.90
CA GLU A 6 -7.93 10.01 -32.61
C GLU A 6 -9.28 9.43 -32.11
N PRO A 7 -10.22 8.88 -32.92
CA PRO A 7 -11.55 8.53 -32.39
C PRO A 7 -11.52 7.32 -31.44
N ALA A 8 -10.61 6.36 -31.65
CA ALA A 8 -10.51 5.16 -30.83
C ALA A 8 -10.00 5.47 -29.40
N GLY A 9 -9.03 6.39 -29.27
CA GLY A 9 -8.46 6.76 -27.98
C GLY A 9 -9.45 7.51 -27.08
N ALA A 10 -10.30 8.35 -27.68
CA ALA A 10 -11.34 9.07 -26.96
C ALA A 10 -12.43 8.13 -26.41
N PHE A 11 -12.84 7.12 -27.19
CA PHE A 11 -13.82 6.13 -26.77
C PHE A 11 -13.36 5.34 -25.54
N TRP A 12 -12.14 4.76 -25.59
CA TRP A 12 -11.59 3.99 -24.47
C TRP A 12 -11.43 4.81 -23.19
N ARG A 13 -11.08 6.09 -23.33
CA ARG A 13 -10.99 7.01 -22.19
C ARG A 13 -12.36 7.24 -21.55
N ARG A 14 -13.40 7.45 -22.36
CA ARG A 14 -14.78 7.61 -21.86
C ARG A 14 -15.30 6.34 -21.20
N ALA A 15 -15.01 5.17 -21.78
CA ALA A 15 -15.38 3.88 -21.20
C ALA A 15 -14.71 3.66 -19.82
N ALA A 16 -13.41 3.94 -19.71
CA ALA A 16 -12.71 3.87 -18.43
C ALA A 16 -13.26 4.87 -17.39
N GLN A 17 -13.60 6.09 -17.82
CA GLN A 17 -14.23 7.08 -16.94
C GLN A 17 -15.62 6.64 -16.46
N ALA A 18 -16.42 6.05 -17.34
CA ALA A 18 -17.72 5.50 -16.97
C ALA A 18 -17.59 4.36 -15.95
N LEU A 19 -16.65 3.42 -16.16
CA LEU A 19 -16.36 2.35 -15.20
C LEU A 19 -15.92 2.90 -13.84
N VAL A 20 -15.05 3.91 -13.82
CA VAL A 20 -14.62 4.57 -12.57
C VAL A 20 -15.81 5.25 -11.89
N ALA A 21 -16.67 5.94 -12.63
CA ALA A 21 -17.85 6.61 -12.06
C ALA A 21 -18.82 5.60 -11.43
N VAL A 22 -19.10 4.50 -12.13
CA VAL A 22 -19.91 3.38 -11.62
C VAL A 22 -19.31 2.83 -10.33
N ALA A 23 -18.01 2.55 -10.31
CA ALA A 23 -17.33 2.05 -9.12
C ALA A 23 -17.38 3.04 -7.94
N VAL A 24 -17.22 4.35 -8.19
CA VAL A 24 -17.37 5.38 -7.16
C VAL A 24 -18.79 5.39 -6.59
N VAL A 25 -19.82 5.32 -7.44
CA VAL A 25 -21.22 5.33 -7.02
C VAL A 25 -21.53 4.10 -6.16
N GLU A 26 -21.07 2.91 -6.55
CA GLU A 26 -21.29 1.68 -5.79
C GLU A 26 -20.65 1.73 -4.41
N VAL A 27 -19.36 2.04 -4.36
CA VAL A 27 -18.63 2.13 -3.10
C VAL A 27 -19.23 3.22 -2.20
N ALA A 28 -19.57 4.38 -2.76
CA ALA A 28 -20.21 5.45 -2.01
C ALA A 28 -21.59 5.04 -1.49
N ALA A 29 -22.42 4.42 -2.33
CA ALA A 29 -23.74 3.93 -1.93
C ALA A 29 -23.63 2.90 -0.80
N THR A 30 -22.71 1.94 -0.90
CA THR A 30 -22.47 0.95 0.15
C THR A 30 -22.02 1.61 1.44
N LEU A 31 -21.02 2.49 1.39
CA LEU A 31 -20.49 3.18 2.58
C LEU A 31 -21.53 4.11 3.23
N VAL A 32 -22.41 4.71 2.43
CA VAL A 32 -23.54 5.51 2.92
C VAL A 32 -24.55 4.60 3.60
N VAL A 33 -25.04 3.54 2.96
CA VAL A 33 -26.10 2.69 3.53
C VAL A 33 -25.63 1.86 4.73
N LEU A 34 -24.35 1.48 4.76
CA LEU A 34 -23.78 0.56 5.73
C LEU A 34 -24.10 0.88 7.21
N PRO A 35 -23.94 2.10 7.73
CA PRO A 35 -24.19 2.39 9.15
C PRO A 35 -25.64 2.13 9.57
N TRP A 36 -26.60 2.33 8.66
CA TRP A 36 -28.02 2.08 8.93
C TRP A 36 -28.40 0.61 8.83
N ALA A 37 -27.76 -0.12 7.91
CA ALA A 37 -28.02 -1.54 7.70
C ALA A 37 -27.13 -2.49 8.52
N TRP A 38 -26.09 -1.96 9.21
CA TRP A 38 -25.06 -2.75 9.87
C TRP A 38 -25.61 -3.78 10.86
N GLY A 39 -26.52 -3.36 11.75
CA GLY A 39 -27.04 -4.26 12.79
C GLY A 39 -27.70 -5.50 12.21
N GLU A 40 -28.54 -5.30 11.19
CA GLU A 40 -29.25 -6.38 10.51
C GLU A 40 -28.33 -7.21 9.62
N PHE A 41 -27.47 -6.56 8.83
CA PHE A 41 -26.51 -7.21 7.96
C PHE A 41 -25.51 -8.07 8.75
N HIS A 42 -25.00 -7.57 9.87
CA HIS A 42 -24.15 -8.32 10.79
C HIS A 42 -24.92 -9.43 11.51
N ARG A 43 -26.20 -9.23 11.85
CA ARG A 43 -27.03 -10.30 12.45
C ARG A 43 -27.22 -11.48 11.50
N VAL A 44 -27.43 -11.21 10.21
CA VAL A 44 -27.68 -12.23 9.17
C VAL A 44 -26.39 -12.88 8.67
N HIS A 45 -25.33 -12.08 8.44
CA HIS A 45 -24.10 -12.58 7.81
C HIS A 45 -22.93 -12.74 8.79
N GLY A 46 -23.09 -12.34 10.05
CA GLY A 46 -22.08 -12.47 11.09
C GLY A 46 -20.74 -11.85 10.68
N GLU A 47 -19.70 -12.67 10.74
CA GLU A 47 -18.31 -12.28 10.54
C GLU A 47 -17.95 -12.03 9.06
N LEU A 48 -18.73 -12.58 8.13
CA LEU A 48 -18.63 -12.24 6.71
C LEU A 48 -18.90 -10.74 6.50
N ALA A 49 -19.83 -10.15 7.27
CA ALA A 49 -20.10 -8.73 7.21
C ALA A 49 -18.88 -7.88 7.59
N VAL A 50 -18.15 -8.29 8.64
CA VAL A 50 -16.92 -7.61 9.09
C VAL A 50 -15.83 -7.70 8.02
N TYR A 51 -15.66 -8.89 7.42
CA TYR A 51 -14.70 -9.11 6.33
C TYR A 51 -15.00 -8.21 5.12
N GLU A 52 -16.25 -8.22 4.63
CA GLU A 52 -16.65 -7.43 3.47
C GLU A 52 -16.51 -5.93 3.72
N VAL A 53 -16.91 -5.43 4.90
CA VAL A 53 -16.70 -4.02 5.29
C VAL A 53 -15.23 -3.65 5.30
N THR A 54 -14.39 -4.48 5.93
CA THR A 54 -12.95 -4.22 6.01
C THR A 54 -12.32 -4.18 4.63
N LYS A 55 -12.75 -5.07 3.73
CA LYS A 55 -12.31 -5.13 2.33
C LYS A 55 -12.72 -3.89 1.55
N VAL A 56 -13.98 -3.44 1.65
CA VAL A 56 -14.42 -2.17 1.01
C VAL A 56 -13.61 -1.01 1.53
N VAL A 57 -13.54 -0.84 2.84
CA VAL A 57 -12.90 0.33 3.46
C VAL A 57 -11.42 0.36 3.13
N GLY A 58 -10.73 -0.79 3.19
CA GLY A 58 -9.32 -0.91 2.85
C GLY A 58 -9.03 -0.55 1.38
N LEU A 59 -9.77 -1.15 0.44
CA LEU A 59 -9.61 -0.91 -0.99
C LEU A 59 -10.06 0.49 -1.42
N ALA A 60 -11.15 1.01 -0.85
CA ALA A 60 -11.62 2.37 -1.11
C ALA A 60 -10.64 3.42 -0.58
N THR A 61 -10.11 3.23 0.63
CA THR A 61 -9.07 4.11 1.18
C THR A 61 -7.82 4.07 0.30
N ALA A 62 -7.44 2.88 -0.17
CA ALA A 62 -6.32 2.72 -1.09
C ALA A 62 -6.53 3.45 -2.40
N ALA A 63 -7.71 3.28 -3.00
CA ALA A 63 -8.10 3.98 -4.21
C ALA A 63 -8.04 5.49 -4.03
N VAL A 64 -8.65 6.04 -2.99
CA VAL A 64 -8.67 7.49 -2.75
C VAL A 64 -7.26 8.04 -2.60
N LEU A 65 -6.42 7.43 -1.76
CA LEU A 65 -5.04 7.89 -1.55
C LEU A 65 -4.22 7.84 -2.85
N LEU A 66 -4.29 6.73 -3.58
CA LEU A 66 -3.56 6.55 -4.84
C LEU A 66 -4.09 7.47 -5.95
N LEU A 67 -5.40 7.68 -6.06
CA LEU A 67 -5.98 8.56 -7.07
C LEU A 67 -5.71 10.03 -6.78
N VAL A 68 -5.78 10.45 -5.51
CA VAL A 68 -5.48 11.83 -5.10
C VAL A 68 -4.00 12.15 -5.31
N ALA A 69 -3.10 11.29 -4.84
CA ALA A 69 -1.67 11.50 -5.00
C ALA A 69 -1.18 11.22 -6.43
N GLY A 70 -1.90 10.37 -7.17
CA GLY A 70 -1.61 9.98 -8.55
C GLY A 70 -2.11 10.93 -9.63
N ARG A 71 -2.65 12.11 -9.29
CA ARG A 71 -3.13 13.10 -10.27
C ARG A 71 -2.10 13.46 -11.35
N ARG A 72 -0.81 13.32 -11.05
CA ARG A 72 0.32 13.60 -11.97
C ARG A 72 1.18 12.37 -12.31
N ASP A 73 0.89 11.19 -11.75
CA ASP A 73 1.61 9.95 -12.06
C ASP A 73 0.61 8.87 -12.51
N LEU A 74 0.70 8.50 -13.79
CA LEU A 74 -0.16 7.50 -14.42
C LEU A 74 -0.09 6.14 -13.71
N ARG A 75 1.07 5.74 -13.17
CA ARG A 75 1.23 4.45 -12.47
C ARG A 75 0.37 4.41 -11.21
N THR A 76 0.47 5.47 -10.41
CA THR A 76 -0.32 5.63 -9.19
C THR A 76 -1.80 5.69 -9.51
N TRP A 77 -2.17 6.41 -10.58
CA TRP A 77 -3.56 6.47 -11.03
C TRP A 77 -4.09 5.09 -11.44
N LEU A 78 -3.37 4.33 -12.27
CA LEU A 78 -3.78 3.00 -12.73
C LEU A 78 -3.94 2.01 -11.58
N LEU A 79 -3.02 2.02 -10.61
CA LEU A 79 -3.14 1.17 -9.43
C LEU A 79 -4.29 1.61 -8.51
N GLY A 80 -4.52 2.92 -8.37
CA GLY A 80 -5.66 3.47 -7.64
C GLY A 80 -6.99 3.07 -8.27
N VAL A 81 -7.08 3.10 -9.61
CA VAL A 81 -8.24 2.62 -10.35
C VAL A 81 -8.41 1.11 -10.14
N TYR A 82 -7.36 0.29 -10.24
CA TYR A 82 -7.43 -1.14 -9.90
C TYR A 82 -8.03 -1.38 -8.50
N CYS A 83 -7.53 -0.68 -7.48
CA CYS A 83 -8.05 -0.78 -6.11
C CYS A 83 -9.53 -0.38 -6.04
N LEU A 84 -9.93 0.69 -6.75
CA LEU A 84 -11.32 1.16 -6.79
C LEU A 84 -12.24 0.11 -7.41
N LEU A 85 -11.88 -0.46 -8.56
CA LEU A 85 -12.71 -1.48 -9.20
C LEU A 85 -12.77 -2.73 -8.33
N LYS A 86 -11.67 -3.15 -7.69
CA LYS A 86 -11.71 -4.26 -6.71
C LYS A 86 -12.57 -3.94 -5.48
N ALA A 87 -12.65 -2.68 -5.05
CA ALA A 87 -13.52 -2.24 -3.95
C ALA A 87 -15.02 -2.42 -4.25
N THR A 88 -15.40 -2.63 -5.52
CA THR A 88 -16.79 -2.89 -5.92
C THR A 88 -17.24 -4.33 -5.69
N LEU A 89 -16.30 -5.26 -5.43
CA LEU A 89 -16.66 -6.65 -5.19
C LEU A 89 -17.56 -6.82 -3.94
N PRO A 90 -17.24 -6.27 -2.75
CA PRO A 90 -18.15 -6.39 -1.61
C PRO A 90 -19.52 -5.68 -1.78
N PRO A 91 -19.63 -4.46 -2.36
CA PRO A 91 -20.90 -3.83 -2.71
C PRO A 91 -21.88 -4.75 -3.45
N LEU A 92 -21.40 -5.66 -4.29
CA LEU A 92 -22.26 -6.63 -4.98
C LEU A 92 -22.95 -7.60 -4.04
N HIS A 93 -22.33 -7.93 -2.92
CA HIS A 93 -22.92 -8.75 -1.88
C HIS A 93 -23.75 -7.91 -0.91
N MET A 94 -23.25 -6.73 -0.55
CA MET A 94 -23.84 -5.89 0.50
C MET A 94 -25.08 -5.13 0.05
N LEU A 95 -25.08 -4.50 -1.14
CA LEU A 95 -26.21 -3.69 -1.60
C LEU A 95 -27.47 -4.54 -1.78
N PRO A 96 -27.45 -5.72 -2.44
CA PRO A 96 -28.66 -6.52 -2.53
C PRO A 96 -29.07 -7.05 -1.14
N ALA A 97 -28.14 -7.26 -0.20
CA ALA A 97 -28.48 -7.65 1.18
C ALA A 97 -29.25 -6.55 1.91
N PHE A 98 -28.85 -5.29 1.71
CA PHE A 98 -29.51 -4.14 2.32
C PHE A 98 -30.91 -3.86 1.76
N PHE A 99 -31.12 -4.11 0.47
CA PHE A 99 -32.35 -3.71 -0.21
C PHE A 99 -33.35 -4.84 -0.44
N LEU A 100 -32.90 -6.10 -0.39
CA LEU A 100 -33.72 -7.22 -0.85
C LEU A 100 -33.79 -8.38 0.16
N GLU A 101 -33.36 -8.21 1.42
CA GLU A 101 -33.35 -9.27 2.45
C GLU A 101 -32.71 -10.57 1.92
N ILE A 102 -31.39 -10.56 1.70
CA ILE A 102 -30.70 -11.73 1.16
C ILE A 102 -30.83 -12.93 2.12
N ALA A 103 -31.42 -14.00 1.60
CA ALA A 103 -31.40 -15.32 2.20
C ALA A 103 -29.95 -15.87 2.29
N PRO A 104 -29.63 -16.79 3.22
CA PRO A 104 -28.29 -17.38 3.36
C PRO A 104 -27.67 -17.79 2.01
N PRO A 105 -26.33 -17.86 1.85
CA PRO A 105 -25.66 -18.16 0.58
C PRO A 105 -26.21 -19.41 -0.13
N GLU A 106 -26.62 -20.39 0.66
CA GLU A 106 -27.25 -21.66 0.24
C GLU A 106 -28.58 -21.47 -0.51
N GLN A 107 -29.26 -20.36 -0.27
CA GLN A 107 -30.55 -19.98 -0.83
C GLN A 107 -30.44 -18.89 -1.90
N PHE A 108 -29.23 -18.42 -2.22
CA PHE A 108 -29.01 -17.33 -3.17
C PHE A 108 -29.58 -17.63 -4.56
N SER A 109 -29.47 -18.87 -5.03
CA SER A 109 -30.02 -19.32 -6.31
C SER A 109 -31.55 -19.26 -6.32
N ALA A 110 -32.22 -19.74 -5.26
CA ALA A 110 -33.66 -19.67 -5.10
C ALA A 110 -34.16 -18.22 -4.96
N PHE A 111 -33.40 -17.39 -4.24
CA PHE A 111 -33.67 -15.97 -4.05
C PHE A 111 -33.63 -15.19 -5.37
N VAL A 112 -32.58 -15.37 -6.19
CA VAL A 112 -32.48 -14.73 -7.51
C VAL A 112 -33.65 -15.12 -8.41
N GLN A 113 -34.14 -16.36 -8.30
CA GLN A 113 -35.31 -16.83 -9.05
C GLN A 113 -36.63 -16.21 -8.56
N ALA A 114 -36.74 -15.88 -7.28
CA ALA A 114 -37.93 -15.27 -6.68
C ALA A 114 -38.07 -13.77 -7.00
N LEU A 115 -37.00 -13.11 -7.49
CA LEU A 115 -37.03 -11.69 -7.81
C LEU A 115 -37.95 -11.34 -9.00
N PRO A 116 -38.61 -10.17 -8.98
CA PRO A 116 -39.35 -9.65 -10.14
C PRO A 116 -38.49 -9.63 -11.40
N ALA A 117 -39.11 -9.84 -12.57
CA ALA A 117 -38.39 -9.92 -13.85
C ALA A 117 -37.53 -8.68 -14.13
N SER A 118 -37.98 -7.49 -13.74
CA SER A 118 -37.23 -6.23 -13.84
C SER A 118 -35.99 -6.20 -12.95
N SER A 119 -36.08 -6.67 -11.70
CA SER A 119 -34.93 -6.76 -10.77
C SER A 119 -33.92 -7.81 -11.22
N ARG A 120 -34.40 -8.93 -11.78
CA ARG A 120 -33.54 -9.93 -12.43
C ARG A 120 -32.82 -9.34 -13.64
N LEU A 121 -33.55 -8.61 -14.51
CA LEU A 121 -32.97 -7.94 -15.67
C LEU A 121 -31.90 -6.92 -15.27
N PHE A 122 -32.13 -6.17 -14.18
CA PHE A 122 -31.13 -5.25 -13.63
C PHE A 122 -29.89 -6.00 -13.15
N LEU A 123 -30.03 -7.08 -12.39
CA LEU A 123 -28.90 -7.93 -11.98
C LEU A 123 -28.14 -8.55 -13.18
N TYR A 124 -28.82 -8.85 -14.28
CA TYR A 124 -28.20 -9.38 -15.50
C TYR A 124 -27.52 -8.33 -16.38
N LEU A 125 -28.05 -7.10 -16.42
CA LEU A 125 -27.54 -6.01 -17.26
C LEU A 125 -26.51 -5.15 -16.54
N TYR A 126 -26.53 -5.17 -15.22
CA TYR A 126 -25.53 -4.50 -14.41
C TYR A 126 -24.15 -5.11 -14.70
N VAL A 127 -23.19 -4.23 -15.05
CA VAL A 127 -21.82 -4.60 -15.41
C VAL A 127 -20.95 -4.34 -14.18
N PRO A 128 -20.55 -5.37 -13.42
CA PRO A 128 -19.76 -5.16 -12.22
C PRO A 128 -18.38 -4.61 -12.59
N ALA A 129 -18.01 -3.48 -12.00
CA ALA A 129 -16.76 -2.82 -12.35
C ALA A 129 -15.54 -3.71 -12.03
N TYR A 130 -15.57 -4.52 -10.96
CA TYR A 130 -14.44 -5.40 -10.59
C TYR A 130 -14.00 -6.37 -11.70
N LEU A 131 -14.89 -6.75 -12.63
CA LEU A 131 -14.57 -7.64 -13.76
C LEU A 131 -13.46 -7.07 -14.66
N PHE A 132 -13.28 -5.75 -14.67
CA PHE A 132 -12.29 -5.08 -15.49
C PHE A 132 -11.04 -4.68 -14.70
N ALA A 133 -10.99 -4.93 -13.40
CA ALA A 133 -9.85 -4.55 -12.56
C ALA A 133 -8.51 -5.09 -13.10
N PRO A 134 -8.37 -6.36 -13.52
CA PRO A 134 -7.08 -6.87 -14.01
C PRO A 134 -6.54 -6.11 -15.22
N ALA A 135 -7.40 -5.54 -16.07
CA ALA A 135 -6.96 -4.73 -17.21
C ALA A 135 -6.18 -3.48 -16.78
N PHE A 136 -6.60 -2.84 -15.68
CA PHE A 136 -5.89 -1.69 -15.11
C PHE A 136 -4.58 -2.10 -14.43
N LEU A 137 -4.52 -3.28 -13.83
CA LEU A 137 -3.27 -3.81 -13.28
C LEU A 137 -2.28 -4.21 -14.39
N TRP A 138 -2.74 -4.76 -15.51
CA TRP A 138 -1.91 -4.99 -16.69
C TRP A 138 -1.44 -3.69 -17.34
N ALA A 139 -2.28 -2.66 -17.36
CA ALA A 139 -1.88 -1.32 -17.79
C ALA A 139 -0.83 -0.74 -16.84
N PHE A 140 -0.99 -0.91 -15.51
CA PHE A 140 0.05 -0.55 -14.54
C PHE A 140 1.33 -1.34 -14.79
N ALA A 141 1.23 -2.65 -15.05
CA ALA A 141 2.36 -3.51 -15.32
C ALA A 141 3.08 -3.20 -16.64
N ARG A 142 2.47 -2.42 -17.53
CA ARG A 142 3.12 -1.83 -18.72
C ARG A 142 3.97 -0.62 -18.33
N GLU A 143 3.44 0.24 -17.47
CA GLU A 143 4.08 1.49 -17.04
C GLU A 143 5.11 1.32 -15.92
N CYS A 144 5.04 0.22 -15.16
CA CYS A 144 5.89 -0.07 -14.00
C CYS A 144 6.59 -1.44 -14.12
N PRO A 145 7.92 -1.54 -13.92
CA PRO A 145 8.88 -0.46 -13.65
C PRO A 145 9.26 0.35 -14.89
N ARG A 146 9.90 1.51 -14.68
CA ARG A 146 10.52 2.29 -15.77
C ARG A 146 11.77 1.59 -16.28
N VAL A 147 11.66 0.95 -17.44
CA VAL A 147 12.76 0.23 -18.10
C VAL A 147 13.32 1.01 -19.29
N HIS A 148 14.64 0.96 -19.46
CA HIS A 148 15.36 1.70 -20.51
C HIS A 148 15.30 1.00 -21.88
N ARG A 149 14.98 -0.30 -21.92
CA ARG A 149 14.93 -1.10 -23.13
C ARG A 149 13.64 -1.89 -23.19
N ARG A 150 13.03 -1.90 -24.37
CA ARG A 150 11.78 -2.60 -24.65
C ARG A 150 12.04 -4.12 -24.63
N ALA A 151 11.37 -4.84 -23.74
CA ALA A 151 11.53 -6.29 -23.58
C ALA A 151 10.28 -7.06 -24.04
N ARG A 152 10.39 -8.39 -24.24
CA ARG A 152 9.25 -9.26 -24.57
C ARG A 152 8.10 -9.16 -23.55
N LEU A 153 8.43 -8.91 -22.29
CA LEU A 153 7.45 -8.70 -21.22
C LEU A 153 6.61 -7.44 -21.40
N ASP A 154 7.11 -6.41 -22.10
CA ASP A 154 6.34 -5.20 -22.40
C ASP A 154 5.25 -5.47 -23.43
N ASP A 155 5.53 -6.35 -24.40
CA ASP A 155 4.55 -6.79 -25.39
C ASP A 155 3.50 -7.70 -24.76
N LEU A 156 3.90 -8.56 -23.82
CA LEU A 156 2.96 -9.33 -23.02
C LEU A 156 2.03 -8.38 -22.24
N ALA A 157 2.57 -7.43 -21.48
CA ALA A 157 1.76 -6.48 -20.71
C ALA A 157 0.80 -5.68 -21.61
N ARG A 158 1.24 -5.27 -22.81
CA ARG A 158 0.37 -4.62 -23.81
C ARG A 158 -0.77 -5.51 -24.31
N ARG A 159 -0.48 -6.77 -24.62
CA ARG A 159 -1.48 -7.72 -25.15
C ARG A 159 -2.46 -8.18 -24.08
N MET A 160 -2.02 -8.23 -22.82
CA MET A 160 -2.87 -8.71 -21.74
C MET A 160 -3.95 -7.72 -21.31
N VAL A 161 -3.78 -6.41 -21.55
CA VAL A 161 -4.84 -5.42 -21.30
C VAL A 161 -6.13 -5.76 -22.05
N PRO A 162 -6.15 -5.90 -23.40
CA PRO A 162 -7.38 -6.26 -24.12
C PRO A 162 -7.84 -7.69 -23.79
N VAL A 163 -6.94 -8.62 -23.48
CA VAL A 163 -7.32 -9.97 -23.03
C VAL A 163 -8.08 -9.92 -21.71
N SER A 164 -7.64 -9.13 -20.73
CA SER A 164 -8.36 -8.94 -19.47
C SER A 164 -9.71 -8.25 -19.65
N VAL A 165 -9.81 -7.30 -20.57
CA VAL A 165 -11.11 -6.70 -20.94
C VAL A 165 -12.04 -7.75 -21.57
N ALA A 166 -11.53 -8.56 -22.50
CA ALA A 166 -12.30 -9.63 -23.13
C ALA A 166 -12.74 -10.70 -22.11
N ALA A 167 -11.87 -11.06 -21.15
CA ALA A 167 -12.21 -11.96 -20.05
C ALA A 167 -13.32 -11.38 -19.17
N GLY A 168 -13.25 -10.08 -18.82
CA GLY A 168 -14.31 -9.39 -18.08
C GLY A 168 -15.66 -9.42 -18.81
N PHE A 169 -15.67 -9.17 -20.12
CA PHE A 169 -16.88 -9.29 -20.95
C PHE A 169 -17.39 -10.73 -21.07
N ALA A 170 -16.49 -11.70 -21.20
CA ALA A 170 -16.86 -13.11 -21.29
C ALA A 170 -17.52 -13.59 -19.99
N ILE A 171 -16.96 -13.22 -18.83
CA ILE A 171 -17.55 -13.49 -17.51
C ILE A 171 -18.90 -12.80 -17.40
N TRP A 172 -18.97 -11.50 -17.72
CA TRP A 172 -20.22 -10.73 -17.67
C TRP A 172 -21.33 -11.34 -18.54
N ALA A 173 -21.00 -11.85 -19.73
CA ALA A 173 -21.97 -12.49 -20.62
C ALA A 173 -22.32 -13.93 -20.17
N ALA A 174 -21.36 -14.66 -19.61
CA ALA A 174 -21.55 -16.04 -19.14
C ALA A 174 -22.48 -16.10 -17.93
N THR A 175 -22.39 -15.15 -16.99
CA THR A 175 -23.24 -15.11 -15.78
C THR A 175 -24.74 -15.15 -16.08
N PRO A 176 -25.34 -14.24 -16.88
CA PRO A 176 -26.76 -14.29 -17.18
C PRO A 176 -27.14 -15.52 -17.99
N VAL A 177 -26.30 -15.95 -18.95
CA VAL A 177 -26.56 -17.16 -19.75
C VAL A 177 -26.67 -18.39 -18.85
N THR A 178 -25.72 -18.57 -17.94
CA THR A 178 -25.71 -19.70 -17.00
C THR A 178 -26.90 -19.66 -16.05
N VAL A 179 -27.28 -18.48 -15.54
CA VAL A 179 -28.48 -18.36 -14.70
C VAL A 179 -29.74 -18.67 -15.49
N GLN A 180 -29.85 -18.24 -16.75
CA GLN A 180 -31.00 -18.55 -17.62
C GLN A 180 -31.09 -20.04 -17.97
N LEU A 181 -29.96 -20.69 -18.25
CA LEU A 181 -29.92 -22.14 -18.46
C LEU A 181 -30.35 -22.90 -17.20
N ALA A 182 -29.87 -22.48 -16.02
CA ALA A 182 -30.31 -23.06 -14.75
C ALA A 182 -31.83 -22.88 -14.54
N GLN A 183 -32.39 -21.72 -14.89
CA GLN A 183 -33.83 -21.46 -14.82
C GLN A 183 -34.65 -22.29 -15.81
N ALA A 184 -34.09 -22.62 -16.97
CA ALA A 184 -34.71 -23.51 -17.94
C ALA A 184 -34.62 -25.00 -17.55
N GLY A 185 -34.10 -25.32 -16.37
CA GLY A 185 -34.02 -26.68 -15.84
C GLY A 185 -32.77 -27.45 -16.27
N TYR A 186 -31.80 -26.79 -16.93
CA TYR A 186 -30.53 -27.42 -17.23
C TYR A 186 -29.66 -27.53 -15.97
N ALA A 187 -28.98 -28.67 -15.80
CA ALA A 187 -28.03 -28.88 -14.72
C ALA A 187 -26.74 -28.07 -14.99
N VAL A 188 -26.72 -26.82 -14.53
CA VAL A 188 -25.55 -25.93 -14.66
C VAL A 188 -25.05 -25.51 -13.27
N PRO A 189 -23.77 -25.71 -12.95
CA PRO A 189 -23.22 -25.34 -11.63
C PRO A 189 -22.97 -23.83 -11.56
N VAL A 190 -23.99 -23.07 -11.17
CA VAL A 190 -23.94 -21.60 -11.07
C VAL A 190 -22.87 -21.13 -10.08
N SER A 191 -22.71 -21.80 -8.94
CA SER A 191 -21.69 -21.48 -7.94
C SER A 191 -20.27 -21.61 -8.51
N LEU A 192 -19.97 -22.72 -9.19
CA LEU A 192 -18.68 -22.94 -9.82
C LEU A 192 -18.32 -21.86 -10.85
N LEU A 193 -19.30 -21.31 -11.57
CA LEU A 193 -19.05 -20.20 -12.48
C LEU A 193 -18.60 -18.94 -11.74
N PHE A 194 -19.22 -18.61 -10.60
CA PHE A 194 -18.81 -17.47 -9.79
C PHE A 194 -17.39 -17.66 -9.24
N ASP A 195 -17.10 -18.84 -8.67
CA ASP A 195 -15.78 -19.16 -8.12
C ASP A 195 -14.70 -19.12 -9.22
N ALA A 196 -14.97 -19.75 -10.37
CA ALA A 196 -14.08 -19.73 -11.52
C ALA A 196 -13.86 -18.31 -12.07
N SER A 197 -14.90 -17.46 -12.04
CA SER A 197 -14.80 -16.08 -12.48
C SER A 197 -13.86 -15.27 -11.58
N LEU A 198 -14.00 -15.40 -10.25
CA LEU A 198 -13.11 -14.74 -9.29
C LEU A 198 -11.67 -15.24 -9.43
N ALA A 199 -11.47 -16.55 -9.47
CA ALA A 199 -10.17 -17.16 -9.64
C ALA A 199 -9.48 -16.72 -10.94
N VAL A 200 -10.21 -16.64 -12.07
CA VAL A 200 -9.65 -16.15 -13.34
C VAL A 200 -9.15 -14.72 -13.23
N LEU A 201 -9.94 -13.82 -12.62
CA LEU A 201 -9.55 -12.42 -12.44
C LEU A 201 -8.34 -12.28 -11.51
N ASP A 202 -8.26 -13.10 -10.48
CA ASP A 202 -7.19 -13.10 -9.50
C ASP A 202 -5.90 -13.71 -10.04
N VAL A 203 -5.98 -14.78 -10.83
CA VAL A 203 -4.85 -15.31 -11.60
C VAL A 203 -4.32 -14.26 -12.57
N LEU A 204 -5.20 -13.58 -13.31
CA LEU A 204 -4.78 -12.49 -14.20
C LEU A 204 -4.05 -11.38 -13.45
N ALA A 205 -4.51 -11.04 -12.24
CA ALA A 205 -3.89 -10.01 -11.41
C ALA A 205 -2.53 -10.46 -10.83
N LEU A 206 -2.43 -11.69 -10.35
CA LEU A 206 -1.19 -12.31 -9.88
C LEU A 206 -0.13 -12.36 -10.98
N VAL A 207 -0.52 -12.79 -12.19
CA VAL A 207 0.38 -12.85 -13.33
C VAL A 207 0.84 -11.45 -13.74
N ALA A 208 -0.04 -10.44 -13.70
CA ALA A 208 0.36 -9.04 -13.93
C ALA A 208 1.43 -8.60 -12.92
N ALA A 209 1.23 -8.87 -11.62
CA ALA A 209 2.19 -8.54 -10.58
C ALA A 209 3.52 -9.30 -10.75
N ALA A 210 3.48 -10.59 -11.11
CA ALA A 210 4.67 -11.36 -11.42
C ALA A 210 5.45 -10.78 -12.60
N VAL A 211 4.75 -10.31 -13.65
CA VAL A 211 5.39 -9.61 -14.77
C VAL A 211 6.06 -8.31 -14.32
N VAL A 212 5.45 -7.52 -13.43
CA VAL A 212 6.10 -6.33 -12.85
C VAL A 212 7.42 -6.73 -12.16
N VAL A 213 7.40 -7.77 -11.32
CA VAL A 213 8.58 -8.27 -10.62
C VAL A 213 9.66 -8.76 -11.58
N LEU A 214 9.29 -9.53 -12.60
CA LEU A 214 10.24 -10.03 -13.60
C LEU A 214 10.85 -8.89 -14.44
N ARG A 215 10.07 -7.85 -14.77
CA ARG A 215 10.57 -6.67 -15.48
C ARG A 215 11.60 -5.89 -14.65
N ALA A 216 11.53 -5.97 -13.32
CA ALA A 216 12.45 -5.27 -12.41
C ALA A 216 13.92 -5.58 -12.68
N HIS A 217 14.26 -6.81 -13.11
CA HIS A 217 15.66 -7.20 -13.39
C HIS A 217 16.37 -6.32 -14.42
N THR A 218 15.62 -5.59 -15.25
CA THR A 218 16.15 -4.69 -16.29
C THR A 218 16.00 -3.20 -15.95
N ALA A 219 15.47 -2.88 -14.77
CA ALA A 219 15.22 -1.52 -14.31
C ALA A 219 16.41 -0.98 -13.46
N PRO A 220 16.52 0.34 -13.28
CA PRO A 220 17.48 0.93 -12.35
C PRO A 220 17.32 0.38 -10.92
N ALA A 221 18.40 0.36 -10.15
CA ALA A 221 18.42 -0.20 -8.79
C ALA A 221 17.36 0.39 -7.85
N GLU A 222 16.99 1.65 -8.02
CA GLU A 222 15.91 2.29 -7.25
C GLU A 222 14.52 1.74 -7.61
N GLU A 223 14.24 1.53 -8.89
CA GLU A 223 12.99 0.94 -9.37
C GLU A 223 12.90 -0.54 -9.01
N VAL A 224 14.01 -1.29 -9.05
CA VAL A 224 14.07 -2.69 -8.57
C VAL A 224 13.58 -2.78 -7.13
N ARG A 225 14.09 -1.91 -6.25
CA ARG A 225 13.71 -1.90 -4.83
C ARG A 225 12.22 -1.59 -4.67
N ARG A 226 11.68 -0.63 -5.42
CA ARG A 226 10.23 -0.32 -5.39
C ARG A 226 9.41 -1.51 -5.83
N VAL A 227 9.81 -2.20 -6.88
CA VAL A 227 9.08 -3.36 -7.38
C VAL A 227 9.12 -4.54 -6.40
N VAL A 228 10.23 -4.77 -5.70
CA VAL A 228 10.27 -5.80 -4.65
C VAL A 228 9.27 -5.48 -3.54
N VAL A 229 9.20 -4.22 -3.13
CA VAL A 229 8.26 -3.75 -2.09
C VAL A 229 6.81 -3.84 -2.59
N PHE A 230 6.57 -3.44 -3.84
CA PHE A 230 5.28 -3.62 -4.51
C PHE A 230 4.87 -5.09 -4.51
N GLY A 231 5.77 -5.99 -4.93
CA GLY A 231 5.50 -7.43 -5.00
C GLY A 231 5.16 -8.04 -3.64
N VAL A 232 5.91 -7.66 -2.58
CA VAL A 232 5.60 -8.07 -1.21
C VAL A 232 4.25 -7.50 -0.77
N GLY A 233 4.01 -6.20 -0.96
CA GLY A 233 2.75 -5.55 -0.59
C GLY A 233 1.55 -6.15 -1.31
N PHE A 234 1.69 -6.42 -2.62
CA PHE A 234 0.66 -7.04 -3.45
C PHE A 234 0.39 -8.48 -3.03
N LEU A 235 1.43 -9.27 -2.73
CA LEU A 235 1.27 -10.64 -2.25
C LEU A 235 0.53 -10.68 -0.90
N MET A 236 0.89 -9.77 0.03
CA MET A 236 0.23 -9.64 1.33
C MET A 236 -1.23 -9.15 1.20
N HIS A 237 -1.51 -8.24 0.25
CA HIS A 237 -2.80 -7.60 0.09
C HIS A 237 -3.80 -8.45 -0.71
N SER A 238 -3.40 -8.92 -1.89
CA SER A 238 -4.25 -9.65 -2.84
C SER A 238 -3.79 -11.08 -3.07
N GLY A 239 -2.50 -11.40 -2.89
CA GLY A 239 -1.98 -12.71 -3.27
C GLY A 239 -2.48 -13.87 -2.39
N VAL A 240 -2.64 -13.63 -1.09
CA VAL A 240 -3.24 -14.64 -0.19
C VAL A 240 -4.72 -14.87 -0.54
N ALA A 241 -5.45 -13.82 -0.92
CA ALA A 241 -6.86 -13.93 -1.32
C ALA A 241 -7.00 -14.68 -2.65
N ALA A 242 -6.15 -14.35 -3.61
CA ALA A 242 -6.11 -15.04 -4.90
C ALA A 242 -5.75 -16.52 -4.77
N ALA A 243 -4.85 -16.89 -3.85
CA ALA A 243 -4.53 -18.28 -3.57
C ALA A 243 -5.74 -19.05 -3.00
N TYR A 244 -6.55 -18.38 -2.19
CA TYR A 244 -7.79 -18.93 -1.64
C TYR A 244 -8.82 -19.15 -2.75
N ASP A 245 -9.09 -18.14 -3.58
CA ASP A 245 -10.08 -18.23 -4.67
C ASP A 245 -9.70 -19.32 -5.69
N VAL A 246 -8.40 -19.47 -6.00
CA VAL A 246 -7.92 -20.55 -6.86
C VAL A 246 -8.09 -21.92 -6.22
N ALA A 247 -7.82 -22.07 -4.92
CA ALA A 247 -7.99 -23.33 -4.22
C ALA A 247 -9.46 -23.77 -4.15
N GLU A 248 -10.40 -22.83 -3.99
CA GLU A 248 -11.84 -23.13 -3.95
C GLU A 248 -12.33 -23.74 -5.26
N VAL A 249 -11.84 -23.27 -6.41
CA VAL A 249 -12.20 -23.84 -7.73
C VAL A 249 -11.84 -25.32 -7.85
N PHE A 250 -10.71 -25.74 -7.27
CA PHE A 250 -10.26 -27.14 -7.31
C PHE A 250 -10.85 -28.01 -6.18
N SER A 251 -11.48 -27.39 -5.18
CA SER A 251 -12.08 -28.09 -4.05
C SER A 251 -13.40 -27.42 -3.62
N PRO A 252 -14.44 -27.39 -4.49
CA PRO A 252 -15.64 -26.61 -4.25
C PRO A 252 -16.39 -27.04 -3.00
N GLY A 253 -16.80 -26.08 -2.16
CA GLY A 253 -17.62 -26.33 -0.98
C GLY A 253 -16.87 -26.82 0.27
N HIS A 254 -15.57 -27.12 0.15
CA HIS A 254 -14.76 -27.46 1.33
C HIS A 254 -14.42 -26.24 2.18
N TRP A 255 -14.33 -25.05 1.59
CA TRP A 255 -13.89 -23.86 2.32
C TRP A 255 -15.00 -22.83 2.56
N VAL A 256 -16.03 -22.79 1.71
CA VAL A 256 -17.26 -22.01 1.97
C VAL A 256 -18.02 -22.52 3.20
N ALA A 257 -18.05 -23.83 3.44
CA ALA A 257 -18.58 -24.40 4.69
C ALA A 257 -17.69 -24.11 5.92
N ASN A 258 -16.44 -23.68 5.71
CA ASN A 258 -15.47 -23.30 6.74
C ASN A 258 -15.20 -21.78 6.78
N TYR A 259 -16.08 -20.97 6.19
CA TYR A 259 -16.03 -19.50 6.36
C TYR A 259 -16.24 -19.09 7.83
N GLU A 260 -16.80 -19.99 8.64
CA GLU A 260 -16.63 -19.99 10.09
C GLU A 260 -15.16 -20.23 10.47
N TRP A 261 -14.36 -19.16 10.40
CA TRP A 261 -13.05 -19.06 11.04
C TRP A 261 -12.04 -20.16 10.70
N SER A 262 -11.92 -20.52 9.42
CA SER A 262 -10.64 -21.02 8.93
C SER A 262 -9.54 -20.00 9.33
N PRO A 263 -8.46 -20.43 10.02
CA PRO A 263 -7.30 -19.57 10.34
C PRO A 263 -6.76 -18.77 9.15
N THR A 264 -7.07 -19.22 7.94
CA THR A 264 -6.77 -18.58 6.66
C THR A 264 -7.48 -17.23 6.48
N VAL A 265 -8.76 -17.11 6.84
CA VAL A 265 -9.54 -15.85 6.70
C VAL A 265 -9.04 -14.79 7.69
N LEU A 266 -8.69 -15.22 8.90
CA LEU A 266 -8.00 -14.39 9.90
C LEU A 266 -6.65 -13.89 9.39
N LEU A 267 -5.83 -14.80 8.85
CA LEU A 267 -4.52 -14.46 8.28
C LEU A 267 -4.67 -13.46 7.12
N LEU A 268 -5.67 -13.67 6.25
CA LEU A 268 -6.03 -12.76 5.17
C LEU A 268 -6.30 -11.35 5.70
N GLN A 269 -7.15 -11.19 6.72
CA GLN A 269 -7.46 -9.89 7.29
C GLN A 269 -6.24 -9.20 7.92
N VAL A 270 -5.45 -9.95 8.70
CA VAL A 270 -4.25 -9.42 9.38
C VAL A 270 -3.21 -8.94 8.36
N MET A 271 -3.08 -9.63 7.22
CA MET A 271 -2.09 -9.31 6.18
C MET A 271 -2.57 -8.22 5.22
N HIS A 272 -3.88 -8.03 5.09
CA HIS A 272 -4.46 -7.08 4.15
C HIS A 272 -4.08 -5.63 4.47
N PHE A 273 -4.22 -5.20 5.73
CA PHE A 273 -3.88 -3.84 6.15
C PHE A 273 -2.39 -3.48 5.94
N PRO A 274 -1.40 -4.24 6.47
CA PRO A 274 0.00 -3.96 6.24
C PRO A 274 0.38 -4.09 4.75
N GLY A 275 -0.20 -5.05 4.03
CA GLY A 275 -0.02 -5.18 2.58
C GLY A 275 -0.45 -3.92 1.82
N THR A 276 -1.60 -3.35 2.20
CA THR A 276 -2.14 -2.11 1.61
C THR A 276 -1.18 -0.93 1.82
N VAL A 277 -0.67 -0.76 3.04
CA VAL A 277 0.31 0.31 3.36
C VAL A 277 1.60 0.15 2.56
N VAL A 278 2.12 -1.08 2.47
CA VAL A 278 3.34 -1.39 1.71
C VAL A 278 3.13 -1.15 0.22
N LEU A 279 1.94 -1.50 -0.31
CA LEU A 279 1.55 -1.27 -1.69
C LEU A 279 1.52 0.24 -2.01
N TRP A 280 0.88 1.06 -1.17
CA TRP A 280 0.88 2.52 -1.33
C TRP A 280 2.29 3.09 -1.34
N TYR A 281 3.10 2.63 -0.40
CA TYR A 281 4.47 3.10 -0.25
C TYR A 281 5.31 2.86 -1.50
N SER A 282 5.13 1.68 -2.12
CA SER A 282 5.89 1.30 -3.32
C SER A 282 5.67 2.24 -4.51
N VAL A 283 4.51 2.91 -4.57
CA VAL A 283 4.11 3.73 -5.72
C VAL A 283 4.15 5.23 -5.42
N LEU A 284 3.84 5.66 -4.19
CA LEU A 284 3.75 7.08 -3.81
C LEU A 284 5.09 7.76 -3.51
N ALA A 285 6.10 7.03 -3.07
CA ALA A 285 7.38 7.61 -2.70
C ALA A 285 8.19 8.02 -3.95
N ALA A 286 8.03 9.27 -4.43
CA ALA A 286 8.74 9.79 -5.61
C ALA A 286 10.27 9.78 -5.44
N ARG A 287 10.77 9.95 -4.23
CA ARG A 287 12.12 9.58 -3.78
C ARG A 287 11.92 8.61 -2.63
N VAL A 288 12.58 7.45 -2.67
CA VAL A 288 12.43 6.41 -1.63
C VAL A 288 13.36 6.82 -0.49
N PRO A 289 12.89 7.44 0.63
CA PRO A 289 13.54 7.14 1.90
C PRO A 289 13.52 5.62 2.03
N HIS A 290 14.56 4.98 2.55
CA HIS A 290 14.59 3.51 2.55
C HIS A 290 13.27 2.97 3.12
N VAL A 291 12.68 1.90 2.57
CA VAL A 291 11.41 1.30 3.11
C VAL A 291 11.52 1.12 4.62
N ARG A 292 12.73 0.76 5.05
CA ARG A 292 13.20 0.77 6.43
C ARG A 292 12.87 2.06 7.19
N GLU A 293 13.18 3.24 6.66
CA GLU A 293 12.93 4.55 7.25
C GLU A 293 11.44 4.90 7.35
N VAL A 294 10.59 4.49 6.41
CA VAL A 294 9.14 4.76 6.49
C VAL A 294 8.44 3.78 7.40
N VAL A 295 8.83 2.51 7.33
CA VAL A 295 8.46 1.49 8.31
C VAL A 295 8.87 1.95 9.71
N ARG A 296 10.11 2.47 9.88
CA ARG A 296 10.60 3.08 11.11
C ARG A 296 9.80 4.30 11.51
N ALA A 297 9.53 5.25 10.62
CA ALA A 297 8.78 6.46 10.94
C ALA A 297 7.35 6.12 11.38
N SER A 298 6.71 5.15 10.71
CA SER A 298 5.36 4.68 11.02
C SER A 298 5.34 3.94 12.36
N TYR A 299 6.21 2.93 12.54
CA TYR A 299 6.31 2.20 13.80
C TYR A 299 6.78 3.10 14.94
N ARG A 300 7.72 4.03 14.72
CA ARG A 300 8.15 5.00 15.73
C ARG A 300 7.03 5.96 16.08
N ARG A 301 6.22 6.41 15.12
CA ARG A 301 5.06 7.27 15.41
C ARG A 301 4.00 6.53 16.22
N VAL A 302 3.78 5.25 15.94
CA VAL A 302 2.84 4.37 16.68
C VAL A 302 3.40 4.01 18.08
N LEU A 303 4.66 3.57 18.18
CA LEU A 303 5.33 3.15 19.40
C LEU A 303 5.73 4.31 20.32
N ALA A 304 6.09 5.48 19.78
CA ALA A 304 6.49 6.66 20.56
C ALA A 304 5.28 7.47 21.07
N ARG A 305 4.07 7.22 20.55
CA ARG A 305 2.84 7.83 21.05
C ARG A 305 2.06 6.81 21.87
N PRO A 306 2.28 6.76 23.20
CA PRO A 306 1.62 5.78 24.06
C PRO A 306 0.09 5.85 23.98
N GLY A 307 -0.49 7.02 23.69
CA GLY A 307 -1.93 7.15 23.45
C GLY A 307 -2.44 6.43 22.20
N LEU A 308 -1.66 6.40 21.10
CA LEU A 308 -2.05 5.67 19.88
C LEU A 308 -1.89 4.16 20.05
N LEU A 309 -0.81 3.73 20.70
CA LEU A 309 -0.59 2.32 21.00
C LEU A 309 -1.61 1.80 22.02
N GLY A 310 -1.93 2.62 23.02
CA GLY A 310 -3.00 2.37 23.99
C GLY A 310 -4.36 2.31 23.32
N ALA A 311 -4.68 3.22 22.40
CA ALA A 311 -5.91 3.17 21.61
C ALA A 311 -5.98 1.92 20.71
N ALA A 312 -4.85 1.54 20.08
CA ALA A 312 -4.76 0.34 19.26
C ALA A 312 -4.93 -0.95 20.08
N ALA A 313 -4.39 -1.00 21.31
CA ALA A 313 -4.58 -2.11 22.24
C ALA A 313 -5.98 -2.12 22.88
N ALA A 314 -6.58 -0.93 23.06
CA ALA A 314 -7.93 -0.79 23.57
C ALA A 314 -8.98 -1.27 22.59
N ALA A 315 -8.77 -1.14 21.28
CA ALA A 315 -9.74 -1.58 20.27
C ALA A 315 -10.11 -3.09 20.39
N PRO A 316 -9.17 -4.05 20.40
CA PRO A 316 -9.52 -5.45 20.62
C PRO A 316 -10.03 -5.72 22.04
N ALA A 317 -9.58 -4.99 23.07
CA ALA A 317 -10.10 -5.13 24.44
C ALA A 317 -11.56 -4.68 24.55
N VAL A 318 -11.92 -3.58 23.89
CA VAL A 318 -13.31 -3.11 23.73
C VAL A 318 -14.11 -4.11 22.92
N GLY A 319 -13.50 -4.73 21.90
CA GLY A 319 -14.08 -5.86 21.17
C GLY A 319 -14.45 -7.03 22.08
N VAL A 320 -13.57 -7.44 23.00
CA VAL A 320 -13.88 -8.47 24.00
C VAL A 320 -15.02 -8.02 24.91
N GLY A 321 -14.98 -6.78 25.42
CA GLY A 321 -16.06 -6.24 26.27
C GLY A 321 -17.40 -6.19 25.55
N TRP A 322 -17.41 -5.82 24.27
CA TRP A 322 -18.58 -5.87 23.40
C TRP A 322 -19.09 -7.30 23.23
N LEU A 323 -18.20 -8.26 23.02
CA LEU A 323 -18.53 -9.69 22.85
C LEU A 323 -19.15 -10.27 24.13
N VAL A 324 -18.66 -9.87 25.31
CA VAL A 324 -19.25 -10.20 26.61
C VAL A 324 -20.65 -9.59 26.75
N LEU A 325 -20.80 -8.30 26.42
CA LEU A 325 -22.06 -7.58 26.58
C LEU A 325 -23.14 -8.01 25.58
N SER A 326 -22.74 -8.48 24.40
CA SER A 326 -23.66 -8.91 23.34
C SER A 326 -24.10 -10.36 23.45
N ARG A 327 -23.47 -11.17 24.31
CA ARG A 327 -23.82 -12.59 24.54
C ARG A 327 -23.93 -12.92 26.04
N PRO A 328 -24.81 -12.25 26.80
CA PRO A 328 -24.88 -12.38 28.26
C PRO A 328 -25.26 -13.80 28.74
N GLU A 329 -25.91 -14.59 27.89
CA GLU A 329 -26.30 -15.98 28.14
C GLU A 329 -25.15 -16.99 28.11
N ARG A 330 -23.95 -16.61 27.62
CA ARG A 330 -22.79 -17.50 27.55
C ARG A 330 -21.98 -17.45 28.85
N THR A 331 -21.54 -18.62 29.31
CA THR A 331 -20.61 -18.71 30.45
C THR A 331 -19.23 -18.16 30.06
N VAL A 332 -18.48 -17.64 31.05
CA VAL A 332 -17.12 -17.13 30.83
C VAL A 332 -16.22 -18.19 30.18
N GLY A 333 -16.39 -19.47 30.55
CA GLY A 333 -15.66 -20.58 29.94
C GLY A 333 -16.00 -20.78 28.45
N ALA A 334 -17.26 -20.68 28.08
CA ALA A 334 -17.70 -20.76 26.68
C ALA A 334 -17.23 -19.55 25.86
N LEU A 335 -17.15 -18.38 26.48
CA LEU A 335 -16.62 -17.17 25.85
C LEU A 335 -15.10 -17.24 25.65
N VAL A 336 -14.35 -17.75 26.62
CA VAL A 336 -12.88 -17.92 26.49
C VAL A 336 -12.53 -19.06 25.51
N ALA A 337 -13.44 -20.04 25.33
CA ALA A 337 -13.31 -21.06 24.30
C ALA A 337 -13.67 -20.57 22.89
N ASP A 338 -14.29 -19.39 22.75
CA ASP A 338 -14.68 -18.80 21.47
C ASP A 338 -13.42 -18.36 20.68
N PRO A 339 -13.18 -18.87 19.45
CA PRO A 339 -12.00 -18.52 18.65
C PRO A 339 -11.83 -17.01 18.42
N LEU A 340 -12.94 -16.27 18.29
CA LEU A 340 -12.90 -14.83 18.13
C LEU A 340 -12.44 -14.16 19.43
N ALA A 341 -12.97 -14.55 20.58
CA ALA A 341 -12.55 -14.02 21.88
C ALA A 341 -11.08 -14.35 22.17
N GLN A 342 -10.62 -15.55 21.82
CA GLN A 342 -9.21 -15.93 21.90
C GLN A 342 -8.33 -15.05 21.01
N SER A 343 -8.77 -14.78 19.77
CA SER A 343 -8.02 -13.91 18.85
C SER A 343 -7.94 -12.47 19.34
N LEU A 344 -9.03 -11.93 19.90
CA LEU A 344 -9.08 -10.58 20.47
C LEU A 344 -8.24 -10.47 21.75
N LEU A 345 -8.29 -11.48 22.63
CA LEU A 345 -7.45 -11.57 23.82
C LEU A 345 -5.97 -11.72 23.45
N ALA A 346 -5.65 -12.55 22.46
CA ALA A 346 -4.30 -12.71 21.95
C ALA A 346 -3.79 -11.43 21.30
N ALA A 347 -4.61 -10.72 20.52
CA ALA A 347 -4.27 -9.44 19.91
C ALA A 347 -4.07 -8.36 20.98
N THR A 348 -4.94 -8.29 21.99
CA THR A 348 -4.82 -7.38 23.14
C THR A 348 -3.53 -7.66 23.91
N GLY A 349 -3.27 -8.93 24.22
CA GLY A 349 -2.06 -9.39 24.91
C GLY A 349 -0.80 -9.08 24.09
N LEU A 350 -0.80 -9.35 22.79
CA LEU A 350 0.31 -9.04 21.89
C LEU A 350 0.58 -7.53 21.82
N LEU A 351 -0.46 -6.71 21.70
CA LEU A 351 -0.32 -5.25 21.64
C LEU A 351 0.15 -4.67 22.98
N LEU A 352 -0.31 -5.23 24.11
CA LEU A 352 0.20 -4.91 25.45
C LEU A 352 1.67 -5.33 25.61
N LEU A 353 2.04 -6.52 25.13
CA LEU A 353 3.43 -6.98 25.14
C LEU A 353 4.32 -6.10 24.25
N VAL A 354 3.81 -5.65 23.10
CA VAL A 354 4.47 -4.67 22.23
C VAL A 354 4.59 -3.31 22.93
N ALA A 355 3.58 -2.90 23.70
CA ALA A 355 3.61 -1.67 24.51
C ALA A 355 4.65 -1.72 25.63
N LEU A 356 4.70 -2.84 26.37
CA LEU A 356 5.65 -3.10 27.43
C LEU A 356 7.08 -3.27 26.86
N GLY A 357 7.20 -3.93 25.72
CA GLY A 357 8.44 -4.14 24.97
C GLY A 357 8.82 -3.00 24.04
N ARG A 358 8.15 -1.83 24.10
CA ARG A 358 8.31 -0.77 23.10
C ARG A 358 9.75 -0.28 22.95
N GLU A 359 10.49 -0.14 24.06
CA GLU A 359 11.87 0.36 24.04
C GLU A 359 12.85 -0.63 23.39
N PRO A 360 12.89 -1.92 23.78
CA PRO A 360 13.73 -2.88 23.10
C PRO A 360 13.30 -3.09 21.63
N ILE A 361 12.01 -3.02 21.32
CA ILE A 361 11.51 -3.07 19.94
C ILE A 361 12.02 -1.87 19.15
N LEU A 362 11.89 -0.64 19.67
CA LEU A 362 12.40 0.58 19.03
C LEU A 362 13.92 0.52 18.82
N ARG A 363 14.69 0.08 19.82
CA ARG A 363 16.16 -0.08 19.70
C ARG A 363 16.53 -1.12 18.64
N ARG A 364 15.77 -2.21 18.55
CA ARG A 364 16.00 -3.27 17.55
C ARG A 364 15.57 -2.84 16.15
N LEU A 365 14.51 -2.03 16.05
CA LEU A 365 14.08 -1.39 14.81
C LEU A 365 15.13 -0.38 14.33
N ASP A 366 15.68 0.41 15.25
CA ASP A 366 16.76 1.36 14.98
C ASP A 366 18.06 0.67 14.54
N SER A 367 18.43 -0.46 15.17
CA SER A 367 19.61 -1.24 14.79
C SER A 367 19.44 -1.97 13.46
N TRP A 368 18.23 -2.41 13.13
CA TRP A 368 17.92 -3.01 11.84
C TRP A 368 17.91 -1.98 10.69
N THR A 369 17.48 -0.76 10.98
CA THR A 369 17.34 0.30 9.97
C THR A 369 18.62 1.09 9.73
N HIS A 370 19.36 1.44 10.79
CA HIS A 370 20.68 2.08 10.70
C HIS A 370 21.69 1.40 11.63
N PRO A 371 22.19 0.21 11.27
CA PRO A 371 23.22 -0.48 12.05
C PRO A 371 24.48 0.39 12.22
N GLU A 372 24.75 1.29 11.27
CA GLU A 372 25.89 2.21 11.29
C GLU A 372 25.71 3.39 12.28
N ALA A 373 24.47 3.78 12.60
CA ALA A 373 24.18 4.85 13.55
C ALA A 373 24.06 4.35 15.00
N THR A 374 23.78 3.06 15.20
CA THR A 374 23.63 2.44 16.53
C THR A 374 24.96 2.05 17.16
N ASP A 375 26.00 1.82 16.35
CA ASP A 375 27.36 1.54 16.83
C ASP A 375 28.31 2.69 16.52
N GLN A 376 28.05 3.84 17.16
CA GLN A 376 28.89 5.03 17.05
C GLN A 376 30.36 4.73 17.41
N ARG A 377 30.62 3.76 18.28
CA ARG A 377 31.98 3.33 18.64
C ARG A 377 32.71 2.69 17.46
N ARG A 378 32.07 1.78 16.72
CA ARG A 378 32.65 1.22 15.49
C ARG A 378 32.79 2.25 14.37
N ALA A 379 31.80 3.13 14.21
CA ALA A 379 31.88 4.19 13.21
C ALA A 379 33.03 5.16 13.50
N LEU A 380 33.21 5.56 14.77
CA LEU A 380 34.33 6.39 15.22
C LEU A 380 35.67 5.64 15.10
N ALA A 381 35.75 4.37 15.47
CA ALA A 381 36.96 3.55 15.33
C ALA A 381 37.38 3.38 13.86
N ALA A 382 36.42 3.19 12.94
CA ALA A 382 36.69 3.13 11.52
C ALA A 382 37.12 4.50 10.97
N ALA A 383 36.54 5.59 11.48
CA ALA A 383 36.90 6.95 11.11
C ALA A 383 38.32 7.32 11.59
N THR A 384 38.69 6.98 12.83
CA THR A 384 40.03 7.21 13.37
C THR A 384 41.08 6.39 12.63
N ALA A 385 40.80 5.13 12.31
CA ALA A 385 41.68 4.31 11.48
C ALA A 385 41.87 4.89 10.07
N ALA A 386 40.79 5.35 9.43
CA ALA A 386 40.84 5.97 8.11
C ALA A 386 41.56 7.33 8.12
N LEU A 387 41.44 8.11 9.20
CA LEU A 387 42.15 9.37 9.40
C LEU A 387 43.64 9.14 9.66
N ALA A 388 44.00 8.14 10.47
CA ALA A 388 45.40 7.79 10.72
C ALA A 388 46.15 7.36 9.45
N GLN A 389 45.44 6.80 8.47
CA GLN A 389 45.99 6.40 7.16
C GLN A 389 45.88 7.51 6.10
N ALA A 390 45.22 8.62 6.39
CA ALA A 390 45.00 9.68 5.41
C ALA A 390 46.23 10.58 5.27
N GLY A 391 47.07 10.31 4.27
CA GLY A 391 48.23 11.16 3.95
C GLY A 391 47.91 12.45 3.18
N ARG A 392 46.63 12.72 2.86
CA ARG A 392 46.19 13.91 2.09
C ARG A 392 44.85 14.42 2.60
N PHE A 393 44.65 15.73 2.56
CA PHE A 393 43.42 16.40 2.99
C PHE A 393 42.16 15.81 2.34
N ARG A 394 42.17 15.61 1.01
CA ARG A 394 41.01 15.02 0.29
C ARG A 394 40.59 13.67 0.87
N THR A 395 41.55 12.85 1.29
CA THR A 395 41.29 11.53 1.90
C THR A 395 40.73 11.68 3.31
N ALA A 396 41.28 12.59 4.10
CA ALA A 396 40.79 12.91 5.44
C ALA A 396 39.37 13.51 5.40
N ALA A 397 39.13 14.48 4.53
CA ALA A 397 37.83 15.12 4.35
C ALA A 397 36.74 14.11 3.93
N ARG A 398 37.06 13.18 3.02
CA ARG A 398 36.16 12.08 2.66
C ARG A 398 35.92 11.09 3.80
N ALA A 399 36.90 10.87 4.67
CA ALA A 399 36.77 10.00 5.84
C ALA A 399 35.85 10.64 6.89
N VAL A 400 36.09 11.92 7.23
CA VAL A 400 35.25 12.70 8.16
C VAL A 400 33.83 12.83 7.62
N THR A 401 33.67 13.22 6.37
CA THR A 401 32.36 13.33 5.70
C THR A 401 31.58 12.03 5.79
N ARG A 402 32.22 10.89 5.50
CA ARG A 402 31.60 9.57 5.64
C ARG A 402 31.25 9.24 7.09
N ALA A 403 32.13 9.56 8.04
CA ALA A 403 31.89 9.30 9.46
C ALA A 403 30.69 10.09 10.00
N VAL A 404 30.62 11.39 9.69
CA VAL A 404 29.50 12.27 10.07
C VAL A 404 28.21 11.81 9.41
N ARG A 405 28.25 11.49 8.10
CA ARG A 405 27.07 10.99 7.39
C ARG A 405 26.54 9.68 8.01
N ARG A 406 27.43 8.79 8.41
CA ARG A 406 27.08 7.50 9.05
C ARG A 406 26.59 7.67 10.48
N GLY A 407 27.24 8.52 11.27
CA GLY A 407 26.93 8.72 12.69
C GLY A 407 25.70 9.59 12.94
N CYS A 408 25.50 10.63 12.12
CA CYS A 408 24.40 11.59 12.26
C CYS A 408 23.22 11.30 11.31
N GLY A 409 23.37 10.34 10.39
CA GLY A 409 22.30 9.94 9.45
C GLY A 409 21.85 11.06 8.51
N SER A 410 22.64 12.12 8.36
CA SER A 410 22.31 13.31 7.57
C SER A 410 23.37 13.55 6.50
N PRO A 411 23.02 14.07 5.31
CA PRO A 411 24.02 14.48 4.33
C PRO A 411 24.94 15.53 4.98
N ALA A 412 26.24 15.30 4.87
CA ALA A 412 27.26 16.15 5.46
C ALA A 412 28.41 16.24 4.46
N VAL A 413 29.14 17.36 4.49
CA VAL A 413 30.35 17.57 3.70
C VAL A 413 31.32 18.38 4.56
N LEU A 414 32.60 17.97 4.59
CA LEU A 414 33.66 18.77 5.21
C LEU A 414 34.23 19.75 4.17
N ALA A 415 34.14 21.05 4.45
CA ALA A 415 34.86 22.09 3.74
C ALA A 415 35.97 22.66 4.63
N ALA A 416 37.17 22.88 4.09
CA ALA A 416 38.27 23.51 4.82
C ALA A 416 39.20 24.30 3.88
N ALA A 417 39.88 25.31 4.42
CA ALA A 417 40.95 26.05 3.75
C ALA A 417 42.29 25.43 4.16
N VAL A 418 42.85 24.52 3.35
CA VAL A 418 44.02 23.70 3.73
C VAL A 418 45.28 24.04 2.97
N GLU A 419 45.15 24.53 1.73
CA GLU A 419 46.29 24.98 0.96
C GLU A 419 46.48 26.50 1.14
N PRO A 420 47.73 27.02 1.13
CA PRO A 420 47.99 28.46 1.22
C PRO A 420 47.31 29.27 0.10
N ALA A 421 47.12 28.65 -1.06
CA ALA A 421 46.39 29.25 -2.19
C ALA A 421 44.87 29.37 -1.94
N ASP A 422 44.34 28.62 -0.96
CA ASP A 422 42.95 28.63 -0.54
C ASP A 422 42.72 29.42 0.76
N ALA A 423 43.68 30.27 1.18
CA ALA A 423 43.60 31.00 2.44
C ALA A 423 42.31 31.84 2.60
N GLU A 424 41.73 32.26 1.47
CA GLU A 424 40.54 33.10 1.37
C GLU A 424 39.23 32.33 1.16
N VAL A 425 39.26 31.00 0.98
CA VAL A 425 38.05 30.23 0.61
C VAL A 425 38.05 28.82 1.21
N PHE A 426 36.94 28.43 1.82
CA PHE A 426 36.70 27.06 2.26
C PHE A 426 36.22 26.20 1.08
N ARG A 427 36.96 25.12 0.78
CA ARG A 427 36.61 24.20 -0.31
C ARG A 427 36.23 22.82 0.22
N ALA A 428 35.16 22.27 -0.35
CA ALA A 428 34.80 20.87 -0.18
C ALA A 428 35.60 19.96 -1.14
N PRO A 429 35.90 18.71 -0.77
CA PRO A 429 36.50 17.76 -1.70
C PRO A 429 35.55 17.52 -2.89
N ASP A 430 36.14 17.36 -4.08
CA ASP A 430 35.41 17.03 -5.32
C ASP A 430 34.39 18.10 -5.77
N ALA A 431 34.49 19.33 -5.26
CA ALA A 431 33.52 20.40 -5.50
C ALA A 431 32.08 19.98 -5.13
N ALA A 432 31.93 19.13 -4.10
CA ALA A 432 30.63 18.63 -3.65
C ALA A 432 29.68 19.73 -3.14
N VAL A 433 30.24 20.89 -2.79
CA VAL A 433 29.55 22.10 -2.34
C VAL A 433 30.29 23.29 -2.97
N THR A 434 29.55 24.34 -3.31
CA THR A 434 30.13 25.60 -3.79
C THR A 434 31.13 26.15 -2.77
N PRO A 435 32.28 26.69 -3.18
CA PRO A 435 33.25 27.24 -2.24
C PRO A 435 32.66 28.39 -1.42
N LEU A 436 32.94 28.42 -0.12
CA LEU A 436 32.48 29.49 0.78
C LEU A 436 33.64 30.46 1.03
N ALA A 437 33.44 31.74 0.74
CA ALA A 437 34.45 32.77 1.01
C ALA A 437 34.72 32.90 2.51
N ARG A 438 35.98 33.13 2.90
CA ARG A 438 36.36 33.30 4.30
C ARG A 438 35.80 34.59 4.91
N ALA A 439 35.63 35.62 4.07
CA ALA A 439 34.96 36.86 4.44
C ALA A 439 33.43 36.75 4.57
N SER A 440 32.83 35.57 4.31
CA SER A 440 31.39 35.38 4.47
C SER A 440 30.96 35.61 5.92
N ALA A 441 29.75 36.12 6.10
CA ALA A 441 29.16 36.29 7.41
C ALA A 441 28.97 34.93 8.10
N ILE A 442 28.65 33.87 7.35
CA ILE A 442 28.57 32.50 7.87
C ILE A 442 29.92 32.06 8.49
N ALA A 443 31.04 32.27 7.79
CA ALA A 443 32.36 31.91 8.29
C ALA A 443 32.73 32.71 9.55
N HIS A 444 32.51 34.02 9.53
CA HIS A 444 32.75 34.88 10.70
C HIS A 444 31.88 34.50 11.90
N LEU A 445 30.61 34.16 11.69
CA LEU A 445 29.70 33.71 12.74
C LEU A 445 30.15 32.38 13.34
N LEU A 446 30.59 31.43 12.53
CA LEU A 446 31.15 30.17 13.00
C LEU A 446 32.42 30.37 13.84
N GLU A 447 33.33 31.25 13.40
CA GLU A 447 34.54 31.59 14.15
C GLU A 447 34.21 32.29 15.49
N SER A 448 33.24 33.20 15.50
CA SER A 448 32.88 33.98 16.70
C SER A 448 32.11 33.18 17.75
N VAL A 449 31.22 32.28 17.32
CA VAL A 449 30.36 31.48 18.23
C VAL A 449 31.11 30.25 18.76
N GLY A 450 32.11 29.74 18.02
CA GLY A 450 32.89 28.57 18.42
C GLY A 450 32.06 27.28 18.56
N GLY A 451 30.91 27.22 17.89
CA GLY A 451 29.91 26.17 18.05
C GLY A 451 29.10 25.89 16.78
N THR A 452 27.92 25.31 16.91
CA THR A 452 27.07 24.98 15.76
C THR A 452 26.18 26.16 15.36
N LEU A 453 26.30 26.59 14.11
CA LEU A 453 25.42 27.58 13.51
C LEU A 453 24.27 26.86 12.78
N ARG A 454 23.02 27.23 13.10
CA ARG A 454 21.84 26.67 12.40
C ARG A 454 21.27 27.69 11.41
N VAL A 455 21.45 27.39 10.13
CA VAL A 455 20.97 28.21 9.01
C VAL A 455 20.00 27.38 8.16
N GLN A 456 18.73 27.74 8.13
CA GLN A 456 17.64 27.05 7.42
C GLN A 456 16.67 28.08 6.82
N PRO A 457 16.41 28.03 5.50
CA PRO A 457 15.50 28.97 4.84
C PRO A 457 14.06 28.96 5.37
N ASP A 458 13.58 27.78 5.76
CA ASP A 458 12.18 27.55 6.13
C ASP A 458 11.90 27.73 7.64
N ASP A 459 12.87 28.18 8.43
CA ASP A 459 12.75 28.33 9.88
C ASP A 459 12.89 29.80 10.29
N GLU A 460 11.81 30.43 10.75
CA GLU A 460 11.80 31.83 11.19
C GLU A 460 12.75 32.10 12.37
N ALA A 461 13.07 31.07 13.16
CA ALA A 461 14.04 31.18 14.26
C ALA A 461 15.50 31.00 13.79
N SER A 462 15.72 30.77 12.49
CA SER A 462 17.06 30.64 11.92
C SER A 462 17.72 32.00 11.71
N LEU A 463 19.06 31.99 11.61
CA LEU A 463 19.84 33.14 11.19
C LEU A 463 19.73 33.44 9.68
N PHE A 464 19.09 32.57 8.90
CA PHE A 464 18.97 32.74 7.44
C PHE A 464 18.39 34.10 7.01
N PRO A 465 17.32 34.64 7.62
CA PRO A 465 16.77 35.95 7.24
C PRO A 465 17.72 37.12 7.51
N LEU A 466 18.74 36.91 8.35
CA LEU A 466 19.73 37.92 8.74
C LEU A 466 21.01 37.84 7.92
N LEU A 467 21.13 36.84 7.03
CA LEU A 467 22.32 36.67 6.21
C LEU A 467 22.38 37.70 5.07
N PRO A 468 23.58 38.15 4.68
CA PRO A 468 23.79 38.87 3.43
C PRO A 468 23.29 38.05 2.24
N SER A 469 22.86 38.73 1.18
CA SER A 469 22.27 38.09 -0.01
C SER A 469 23.17 37.02 -0.66
N GLU A 470 24.49 37.21 -0.67
CA GLU A 470 25.45 36.24 -1.20
C GLU A 470 25.51 34.95 -0.38
N ASP A 471 25.54 35.06 0.95
CA ASP A 471 25.54 33.93 1.87
C ASP A 471 24.20 33.18 1.86
N ALA A 472 23.09 33.93 1.75
CA ALA A 472 21.76 33.35 1.61
C ALA A 472 21.62 32.56 0.31
N ALA A 473 22.16 33.08 -0.81
CA ALA A 473 22.18 32.38 -2.09
C ALA A 473 23.00 31.08 -2.00
N TRP A 474 24.18 31.13 -1.37
CA TRP A 474 25.03 29.94 -1.16
C TRP A 474 24.29 28.83 -0.40
N VAL A 475 23.54 29.17 0.65
CA VAL A 475 22.76 28.21 1.46
C VAL A 475 21.60 27.59 0.66
N VAL A 476 21.04 28.30 -0.32
CA VAL A 476 19.95 27.79 -1.17
C VAL A 476 20.48 26.91 -2.30
N GLU A 477 21.68 27.22 -2.81
CA GLU A 477 22.33 26.47 -3.90
C GLU A 477 22.96 25.15 -3.43
N THR A 478 23.31 25.05 -2.14
CA THR A 478 23.98 23.90 -1.51
C THR A 478 22.99 22.95 -0.84
#